data_AF-A0A9D1CSD3-F1
#
_entry.id   AF-A0A9D1CSD3-F1
#
_cell.length_a   1.000
_cell.length_b   1.000
_cell.length_c   1.000
_cell.angle_alpha   90.00
_cell.angle_beta   90.00
_cell.angle_gamma   90.00
#
_symmetry.space_group_name_H-M   'P 1'
#
loop_
_entity.id
_entity.type
_entity.pdbx_description
1 polymer ?
#
loop_
_entity_poly.entity_id
_entity_poly.type
_entity_poly.pdbx_seq_one_letter_code
_entity_poly.pdbx_strand_id
1 'polypeptide(L)'
;MSNREQIIISNIPKISAIYFALLENGYDYYAMGRSRGHISNIQEYIGTEKIAAPFFAAVKQNTCEVYPYWPRAAILETASFYLSPDGSHFQDRDALRNQIMNASNIADRERDQRLWDWIAGFPTALSEILDCEAFRNYLKWEEKWLDAQNLRHGTELRAIKNCLDVCVSRYSSPVQDIQIVINPIKCVYSADFHMYGNRFVFCSGIFRPESVIHEFLHHVVHPAAVEIADIVTAASLIYPDIDESYYLSDDSVGRLNAFEEYAVRRLTTDVMNNKFPKELISYLKELV
;
A
#
# COMPACT_ATOMS: atom_id res chain seq x y z
N MET A 1 -27.45 -7.76 -18.73
CA MET A 1 -26.12 -7.17 -18.95
C MET A 1 -25.86 -6.25 -17.78
N SER A 2 -25.20 -6.76 -16.73
CA SER A 2 -24.83 -5.94 -15.57
C SER A 2 -23.81 -4.93 -16.03
N ASN A 3 -24.04 -3.65 -15.75
CA ASN A 3 -23.04 -2.60 -15.91
C ASN A 3 -21.85 -3.00 -15.02
N ARG A 4 -20.83 -3.63 -15.59
CA ARG A 4 -19.65 -4.07 -14.82
C ARG A 4 -18.88 -2.80 -14.50
N GLU A 5 -18.89 -2.38 -13.23
CA GLU A 5 -18.05 -1.28 -12.77
C GLU A 5 -16.60 -1.55 -13.19
N GLN A 6 -16.06 -0.59 -13.93
CA GLN A 6 -14.70 -0.62 -14.43
C GLN A 6 -13.77 -0.20 -13.30
N ILE A 7 -12.71 -0.98 -13.04
CA ILE A 7 -11.62 -0.52 -12.17
C ILE A 7 -10.95 0.67 -12.86
N ILE A 8 -10.82 1.77 -12.11
CA ILE A 8 -10.10 2.97 -12.53
C ILE A 8 -8.96 3.26 -11.56
N ILE A 9 -7.94 3.93 -12.08
CA ILE A 9 -6.90 4.57 -11.30
C ILE A 9 -7.45 5.88 -10.76
N SER A 10 -7.34 6.10 -9.45
CA SER A 10 -7.87 7.28 -8.76
C SER A 10 -6.85 7.79 -7.73
N ASN A 11 -7.19 8.87 -7.03
CA ASN A 11 -6.53 9.28 -5.81
C ASN A 11 -7.45 9.12 -4.60
N ILE A 12 -6.84 9.17 -3.43
CA ILE A 12 -7.52 9.49 -2.17
C ILE A 12 -6.89 10.81 -1.71
N PRO A 13 -7.64 11.94 -1.67
CA PRO A 13 -7.07 13.25 -1.36
C PRO A 13 -6.26 13.30 -0.06
N LYS A 14 -6.67 12.53 0.96
CA LYS A 14 -5.92 12.39 2.22
C LYS A 14 -4.52 11.78 2.01
N ILE A 15 -4.40 10.77 1.16
CA ILE A 15 -3.11 10.15 0.79
C ILE A 15 -2.29 11.12 -0.07
N SER A 16 -2.93 11.81 -1.01
CA SER A 16 -2.28 12.85 -1.81
C SER A 16 -1.70 13.98 -0.95
N ALA A 17 -2.44 14.42 0.06
CA ALA A 17 -2.01 15.43 1.02
C ALA A 17 -0.82 14.97 1.86
N ILE A 18 -0.77 13.70 2.30
CA ILE A 18 0.40 13.14 3.00
C ILE A 18 1.65 13.33 2.13
N TYR A 19 1.64 12.84 0.88
CA TYR A 19 2.82 12.90 0.03
C TYR A 19 3.17 14.33 -0.40
N PHE A 20 2.19 15.19 -0.62
CA PHE A 20 2.42 16.61 -0.86
C PHE A 20 3.13 17.26 0.33
N ALA A 21 2.68 17.00 1.56
CA ALA A 21 3.35 17.52 2.75
C ALA A 21 4.75 16.95 2.94
N LEU A 22 4.97 15.67 2.61
CA LEU A 22 6.30 15.07 2.60
C LEU A 22 7.22 15.75 1.58
N LEU A 23 6.72 16.03 0.38
CA LEU A 23 7.45 16.75 -0.68
C LEU A 23 7.95 18.12 -0.18
N GLU A 24 7.06 18.90 0.46
CA GLU A 24 7.43 20.20 1.05
C GLU A 24 8.45 20.07 2.20
N ASN A 25 8.53 18.90 2.82
CA ASN A 25 9.47 18.60 3.92
C ASN A 25 10.70 17.80 3.46
N GLY A 26 11.02 17.82 2.16
CA GLY A 26 12.27 17.28 1.63
C GLY A 26 12.21 15.81 1.21
N TYR A 27 11.01 15.26 0.96
CA TYR A 27 10.86 13.96 0.32
C TYR A 27 11.48 13.97 -1.07
N ASP A 28 12.49 13.13 -1.25
CA ASP A 28 13.37 13.06 -2.42
C ASP A 28 13.12 11.81 -3.28
N TYR A 29 12.36 10.84 -2.77
CA TYR A 29 12.07 9.59 -3.48
C TYR A 29 11.06 9.74 -4.63
N TYR A 30 10.42 10.91 -4.78
CA TYR A 30 9.54 11.19 -5.92
C TYR A 30 10.26 11.12 -7.27
N ALA A 31 11.58 11.34 -7.29
CA ALA A 31 12.38 11.32 -8.51
C ALA A 31 12.84 9.92 -8.91
N MET A 32 12.85 8.96 -7.98
CA MET A 32 13.40 7.63 -8.20
C MET A 32 12.59 6.89 -9.27
N GLY A 33 13.26 6.39 -10.31
CA GLY A 33 12.63 5.63 -11.40
C GLY A 33 11.59 6.41 -12.23
N ARG A 34 11.56 7.75 -12.16
CA ARG A 34 10.66 8.61 -12.95
C ARG A 34 11.34 9.25 -14.15
N SER A 35 10.53 9.65 -15.13
CA SER A 35 11.01 10.43 -16.28
C SER A 35 11.32 11.88 -15.88
N ARG A 36 12.21 12.55 -16.64
CA ARG A 36 12.53 13.97 -16.41
C ARG A 36 11.30 14.87 -16.44
N GLY A 37 10.39 14.65 -17.39
CA GLY A 37 9.15 15.45 -17.49
C GLY A 37 8.24 15.29 -16.26
N HIS A 38 8.14 14.08 -15.71
CA HIS A 38 7.42 13.85 -14.44
C HIS A 38 8.09 14.60 -13.30
N ILE A 39 9.41 14.49 -13.17
CA ILE A 39 10.20 15.15 -12.13
C ILE A 39 10.01 16.67 -12.21
N SER A 40 10.12 17.26 -13.40
CA SER A 40 9.93 18.70 -13.61
C SER A 40 8.53 19.16 -13.18
N ASN A 41 7.48 18.43 -13.52
CA ASN A 41 6.11 18.78 -13.09
C ASN A 41 5.96 18.74 -11.57
N ILE A 42 6.55 17.74 -10.88
CA ILE A 42 6.49 17.66 -9.41
C ILE A 42 7.30 18.80 -8.76
N GLN A 43 8.45 19.15 -9.34
CA GLN A 43 9.31 20.22 -8.83
C GLN A 43 8.63 21.60 -8.86
N GLU A 44 7.65 21.83 -9.74
CA GLU A 44 6.85 23.06 -9.76
C GLU A 44 6.05 23.29 -8.48
N TYR A 45 5.80 22.23 -7.70
CA TYR A 45 5.06 22.30 -6.45
C TYR A 45 5.95 22.49 -5.21
N ILE A 46 7.26 22.27 -5.34
CA ILE A 46 8.21 22.32 -4.21
C ILE A 46 8.40 23.75 -3.72
N GLY A 47 8.16 23.99 -2.43
CA GLY A 47 8.40 25.29 -1.80
C GLY A 47 7.45 26.38 -2.28
N THR A 48 6.33 25.98 -2.90
CA THR A 48 5.26 26.90 -3.34
C THR A 48 4.55 27.53 -2.15
N GLU A 49 4.59 26.87 -1.00
CA GLU A 49 4.06 27.37 0.25
C GLU A 49 5.02 26.90 1.34
N LYS A 50 5.47 27.78 2.24
CA LYS A 50 6.32 27.35 3.38
C LYS A 50 5.44 26.64 4.42
N ILE A 51 4.88 25.50 4.04
CA ILE A 51 4.17 24.60 4.92
C ILE A 51 5.24 23.90 5.76
N ALA A 52 5.78 24.64 6.71
CA ALA A 52 6.48 24.07 7.83
C ALA A 52 5.44 23.35 8.68
N ALA A 53 5.18 22.09 8.35
CA ALA A 53 4.42 21.20 9.19
C ALA A 53 5.42 20.30 9.93
N PRO A 54 5.91 20.71 11.13
CA PRO A 54 6.79 19.88 11.96
C PRO A 54 6.32 18.43 12.10
N PHE A 55 5.00 18.22 12.03
CA PHE A 55 4.37 16.92 12.01
C PHE A 55 4.94 15.99 10.91
N PHE A 56 4.99 16.45 9.65
CA PHE A 56 5.40 15.61 8.51
C PHE A 56 6.92 15.48 8.40
N ALA A 57 7.69 16.44 8.92
CA ALA A 57 9.15 16.33 9.02
C ALA A 57 9.58 15.11 9.87
N ALA A 58 8.76 14.71 10.85
CA ALA A 58 9.02 13.55 11.71
C ALA A 58 8.79 12.18 11.02
N VAL A 59 8.29 12.16 9.77
CA VAL A 59 8.10 10.92 9.00
C VAL A 59 9.43 10.31 8.55
N LYS A 60 10.43 11.15 8.24
CA LYS A 60 11.76 10.66 7.87
C LYS A 60 12.50 10.18 9.12
N GLN A 61 12.79 8.88 9.17
CA GLN A 61 13.47 8.22 10.28
C GLN A 61 14.85 7.71 9.86
N ASN A 62 15.65 7.29 10.83
CA ASN A 62 16.96 6.65 10.63
C ASN A 62 16.91 5.13 10.87
N THR A 63 15.71 4.55 10.95
CA THR A 63 15.51 3.15 11.32
C THR A 63 15.43 2.19 10.12
N CYS A 64 15.17 2.71 8.92
CA CYS A 64 15.26 1.97 7.66
C CYS A 64 16.32 2.64 6.77
N GLU A 65 17.43 1.95 6.50
CA GLU A 65 18.53 2.50 5.69
C GLU A 65 18.15 2.67 4.22
N VAL A 66 17.33 1.76 3.69
CA VAL A 66 16.96 1.72 2.26
C VAL A 66 15.87 2.75 1.94
N TYR A 67 14.86 2.87 2.80
CA TYR A 67 13.75 3.81 2.63
C TYR A 67 13.37 4.49 3.96
N PRO A 68 14.01 5.63 4.29
CA PRO A 68 13.86 6.36 5.55
C PRO A 68 12.44 6.82 5.92
N TYR A 69 11.50 6.83 4.98
CA TYR A 69 10.11 7.24 5.24
C TYR A 69 9.22 6.07 5.65
N TRP A 70 9.72 4.84 5.56
CA TRP A 70 9.06 3.64 6.06
C TRP A 70 9.46 3.36 7.52
N PRO A 71 8.52 2.95 8.39
CA PRO A 71 7.11 2.63 8.11
C PRO A 71 6.15 3.82 8.23
N ARG A 72 6.63 5.01 8.65
CA ARG A 72 5.76 6.13 9.05
C ARG A 72 4.83 6.62 7.94
N ALA A 73 5.28 6.68 6.70
CA ALA A 73 4.44 7.05 5.56
C ALA A 73 3.28 6.05 5.36
N ALA A 74 3.57 4.75 5.41
CA ALA A 74 2.55 3.69 5.29
C ALA A 74 1.56 3.70 6.47
N ILE A 75 2.04 4.03 7.68
CA ILE A 75 1.18 4.22 8.85
C ILE A 75 0.23 5.41 8.67
N LEU A 76 0.69 6.53 8.10
CA LEU A 76 -0.20 7.67 7.81
C LEU A 76 -1.23 7.34 6.73
N GLU A 77 -0.86 6.58 5.70
CA GLU A 77 -1.83 6.06 4.71
C GLU A 77 -2.91 5.23 5.40
N THR A 78 -2.50 4.30 6.27
CA THR A 78 -3.41 3.45 7.05
C THR A 78 -4.33 4.30 7.92
N ALA A 79 -3.76 5.25 8.66
CA ALA A 79 -4.48 6.16 9.55
C ALA A 79 -5.55 6.99 8.82
N SER A 80 -5.36 7.28 7.53
CA SER A 80 -6.33 8.06 6.73
C SER A 80 -7.71 7.39 6.61
N PHE A 81 -7.77 6.06 6.66
CA PHE A 81 -9.01 5.27 6.62
C PHE A 81 -9.75 5.24 7.97
N TYR A 82 -9.08 5.61 9.05
CA TYR A 82 -9.65 5.65 10.40
C TYR A 82 -10.04 7.05 10.86
N LEU A 83 -9.91 8.05 9.98
CA LEU A 83 -10.42 9.39 10.22
C LEU A 83 -11.94 9.43 10.03
N SER A 84 -12.60 10.27 10.83
CA SER A 84 -14.00 10.67 10.64
C SER A 84 -14.26 11.23 9.23
N PRO A 85 -15.53 11.25 8.77
CA PRO A 85 -15.88 11.78 7.45
C PRO A 85 -15.39 13.21 7.19
N ASP A 86 -15.42 14.07 8.22
CA ASP A 86 -14.91 15.45 8.16
C ASP A 86 -13.39 15.54 8.40
N GLY A 87 -12.73 14.44 8.75
CA GLY A 87 -11.29 14.38 8.99
C GLY A 87 -10.82 14.96 10.33
N SER A 88 -11.73 15.40 11.20
CA SER A 88 -11.38 16.16 12.41
C SER A 88 -10.77 15.32 13.54
N HIS A 89 -11.05 14.01 13.56
CA HIS A 89 -10.58 13.07 14.58
C HIS A 89 -10.60 11.63 14.07
N PHE A 90 -9.98 10.71 14.79
CA PHE A 90 -10.08 9.27 14.53
C PHE A 90 -11.42 8.71 15.01
N GLN A 91 -12.15 8.01 14.13
CA GLN A 91 -13.44 7.40 14.46
C GLN A 91 -13.30 6.10 15.27
N ASP A 92 -12.25 5.31 14.99
CA ASP A 92 -11.98 4.05 15.67
C ASP A 92 -10.47 3.91 15.93
N ARG A 93 -10.04 4.46 17.08
CA ARG A 93 -8.63 4.43 17.50
C ARG A 93 -8.16 3.03 17.85
N ASP A 94 -9.04 2.19 18.37
CA ASP A 94 -8.69 0.83 18.78
C ASP A 94 -8.48 -0.06 17.56
N ALA A 95 -9.33 0.06 16.53
CA ALA A 95 -9.13 -0.66 15.28
C ALA A 95 -7.86 -0.19 14.54
N LEU A 96 -7.58 1.12 14.48
CA LEU A 96 -6.32 1.64 13.94
C LEU A 96 -5.12 1.06 14.70
N ARG A 97 -5.21 1.06 16.04
CA ARG A 97 -4.16 0.53 16.90
C ARG A 97 -3.94 -0.95 16.63
N ASN A 98 -4.99 -1.75 16.60
CA ASN A 98 -4.91 -3.17 16.31
C ASN A 98 -4.29 -3.43 14.94
N GLN A 99 -4.68 -2.65 13.91
CA GLN A 99 -4.14 -2.80 12.56
C GLN A 99 -2.61 -2.60 12.52
N ILE A 100 -2.10 -1.53 13.13
CA ILE A 100 -0.66 -1.24 13.15
C ILE A 100 0.09 -2.21 14.08
N MET A 101 -0.49 -2.57 15.23
CA MET A 101 0.14 -3.50 16.17
C MET A 101 0.27 -4.92 15.59
N ASN A 102 -0.64 -5.34 14.70
CA ASN A 102 -0.62 -6.65 14.08
C ASN A 102 0.15 -6.70 12.74
N ALA A 103 0.66 -5.57 12.24
CA ALA A 103 1.47 -5.55 11.02
C ALA A 103 2.80 -6.28 11.26
N SER A 104 2.96 -7.47 10.69
CA SER A 104 4.15 -8.33 10.87
C SER A 104 5.44 -7.72 10.33
N ASN A 105 5.32 -6.86 9.32
CA ASN A 105 6.44 -6.22 8.65
C ASN A 105 6.95 -4.97 9.39
N ILE A 106 6.26 -4.45 10.41
CA ILE A 106 6.71 -3.28 11.20
C ILE A 106 7.46 -3.76 12.44
N ALA A 107 8.67 -3.25 12.69
CA ALA A 107 9.44 -3.62 13.88
C ALA A 107 8.80 -3.11 15.19
N ASP A 108 8.95 -3.84 16.30
CA ASP A 108 8.40 -3.45 17.62
C ASP A 108 8.81 -2.05 18.08
N ARG A 109 10.05 -1.66 17.82
CA ARG A 109 10.58 -0.33 18.15
C ARG A 109 9.83 0.82 17.47
N GLU A 110 9.14 0.54 16.36
CA GLU A 110 8.35 1.54 15.63
C GLU A 110 6.95 1.72 16.19
N ARG A 111 6.51 0.85 17.10
CA ARG A 111 5.13 0.76 17.62
C ARG A 111 4.99 1.23 19.07
N ASP A 112 5.99 1.94 19.58
CA ASP A 112 6.05 2.44 20.95
C ASP A 112 5.09 3.62 21.23
N GLN A 113 5.07 4.11 22.47
CA GLN A 113 4.21 5.24 22.86
C GLN A 113 4.48 6.51 22.03
N ARG A 114 5.72 6.71 21.54
CA ARG A 114 6.08 7.90 20.75
C ARG A 114 5.36 7.90 19.40
N LEU A 115 5.13 6.73 18.80
CA LEU A 115 4.26 6.61 17.62
C LEU A 115 2.87 7.14 17.90
N TRP A 116 2.25 6.71 19.00
CA TRP A 116 0.87 7.04 19.32
C TRP A 116 0.69 8.51 19.71
N ASP A 117 1.67 9.07 20.43
CA ASP A 117 1.70 10.49 20.78
C ASP A 117 1.83 11.36 19.52
N TRP A 118 2.66 10.94 18.56
CA TRP A 118 2.81 11.62 17.28
C TRP A 118 1.53 11.50 16.43
N ILE A 119 1.03 10.29 16.17
CA ILE A 119 -0.17 10.04 15.33
C ILE A 119 -1.40 10.81 15.84
N ALA A 120 -1.52 11.07 17.14
CA ALA A 120 -2.62 11.85 17.69
C ALA A 120 -2.75 13.25 17.04
N GLY A 121 -1.65 13.84 16.54
CA GLY A 121 -1.64 15.11 15.82
C GLY A 121 -2.00 15.02 14.34
N PHE A 122 -2.15 13.81 13.78
CA PHE A 122 -2.38 13.60 12.34
C PHE A 122 -3.65 14.27 11.79
N PRO A 123 -4.83 14.19 12.44
CA PRO A 123 -6.04 14.82 11.93
C PRO A 123 -5.87 16.33 11.69
N THR A 124 -5.31 17.04 12.69
CA THR A 124 -5.05 18.47 12.61
C THR A 124 -4.03 18.79 11.52
N ALA A 125 -2.89 18.10 11.52
CA ALA A 125 -1.84 18.33 10.54
C ALA A 125 -2.31 18.07 9.11
N LEU A 126 -3.14 17.05 8.88
CA LEU A 126 -3.69 16.74 7.57
C LEU A 126 -4.70 17.80 7.11
N SER A 127 -5.57 18.29 8.01
CA SER A 127 -6.55 19.34 7.68
C SER A 127 -5.86 20.60 7.16
N GLU A 128 -4.76 21.02 7.78
CA GLU A 128 -3.98 22.18 7.34
C GLU A 128 -3.48 22.04 5.89
N ILE A 129 -3.08 20.83 5.48
CA ILE A 129 -2.67 20.55 4.09
C ILE A 129 -3.87 20.54 3.14
N LEU A 130 -4.98 19.92 3.55
CA LEU A 130 -6.19 19.86 2.73
C LEU A 130 -6.77 21.27 2.46
N ASP A 131 -6.64 22.17 3.43
CA ASP A 131 -7.09 23.57 3.34
C ASP A 131 -6.09 24.50 2.63
N CYS A 132 -4.91 24.01 2.28
CA CYS A 132 -3.86 24.79 1.62
C CYS A 132 -4.14 24.98 0.11
N GLU A 133 -3.84 26.18 -0.41
CA GLU A 133 -4.10 26.51 -1.81
C GLU A 133 -3.14 25.79 -2.76
N ALA A 134 -1.86 25.68 -2.39
CA ALA A 134 -0.88 24.96 -3.20
C ALA A 134 -1.25 23.49 -3.38
N PHE A 135 -1.72 22.83 -2.31
CA PHE A 135 -2.21 21.46 -2.37
C PHE A 135 -3.43 21.32 -3.29
N ARG A 136 -4.42 22.23 -3.19
CA ARG A 136 -5.57 22.21 -4.12
C ARG A 136 -5.16 22.35 -5.58
N ASN A 137 -4.13 23.14 -5.86
CA ASN A 137 -3.60 23.30 -7.22
C ASN A 137 -2.84 22.05 -7.68
N TYR A 138 -2.06 21.43 -6.80
CA TYR A 138 -1.43 20.13 -7.05
C TYR A 138 -2.49 19.05 -7.32
N LEU A 139 -3.54 18.98 -6.50
CA LEU A 139 -4.58 17.96 -6.61
C LEU A 139 -5.30 18.02 -7.97
N LYS A 140 -5.61 19.24 -8.46
CA LYS A 140 -6.19 19.43 -9.80
C LYS A 140 -5.27 18.95 -10.92
N TRP A 141 -3.95 19.07 -10.74
CA TRP A 141 -2.99 18.54 -11.70
C TRP A 141 -2.88 17.02 -11.60
N GLU A 142 -2.85 16.46 -10.39
CA GLU A 142 -2.85 15.02 -10.13
C GLU A 142 -4.06 14.36 -10.79
N GLU A 143 -5.27 14.92 -10.64
CA GLU A 143 -6.50 14.43 -11.27
C GLU A 143 -6.37 14.34 -12.80
N LYS A 144 -5.86 15.39 -13.45
CA LYS A 144 -5.61 15.37 -14.90
C LYS A 144 -4.55 14.34 -15.29
N TRP A 145 -3.52 14.18 -14.45
CA TRP A 145 -2.49 13.18 -14.67
C TRP A 145 -3.03 11.74 -14.54
N LEU A 146 -3.97 11.51 -13.61
CA LEU A 146 -4.67 10.23 -13.43
C LEU A 146 -5.61 9.92 -14.59
N ASP A 147 -6.32 10.91 -15.13
CA ASP A 147 -7.12 10.74 -16.36
C ASP A 147 -6.25 10.20 -17.50
N ALA A 148 -5.04 10.75 -17.66
CA ALA A 148 -4.07 10.26 -18.64
C ALA A 148 -3.56 8.83 -18.33
N GLN A 149 -3.42 8.46 -17.05
CA GLN A 149 -3.07 7.08 -16.68
C GLN A 149 -4.20 6.10 -17.01
N ASN A 150 -5.45 6.46 -16.72
CA ASN A 150 -6.62 5.64 -17.04
C ASN A 150 -6.75 5.39 -18.54
N LEU A 151 -6.52 6.42 -19.36
CA LEU A 151 -6.53 6.28 -20.81
C LEU A 151 -5.39 5.35 -21.29
N ARG A 152 -4.18 5.54 -20.74
CA ARG A 152 -3.00 4.75 -21.10
C ARG A 152 -3.12 3.27 -20.75
N HIS A 153 -3.69 2.96 -19.59
CA HIS A 153 -3.70 1.61 -19.01
C HIS A 153 -5.07 0.92 -19.06
N GLY A 154 -6.00 1.44 -19.88
CA GLY A 154 -7.38 0.93 -19.91
C GLY A 154 -7.50 -0.56 -20.26
N THR A 155 -6.56 -1.12 -21.02
CA THR A 155 -6.55 -2.56 -21.35
C THR A 155 -6.10 -3.39 -20.17
N GLU A 156 -5.02 -2.97 -19.50
CA GLU A 156 -4.46 -3.61 -18.31
C GLU A 156 -5.45 -3.56 -17.15
N LEU A 157 -6.14 -2.44 -16.93
CA LEU A 157 -7.18 -2.31 -15.91
C LEU A 157 -8.33 -3.31 -16.12
N ARG A 158 -8.74 -3.54 -17.38
CA ARG A 158 -9.73 -4.59 -17.71
C ARG A 158 -9.18 -6.00 -17.44
N ALA A 159 -7.91 -6.25 -17.76
CA ALA A 159 -7.28 -7.54 -17.51
C ALA A 159 -7.18 -7.84 -16.00
N ILE A 160 -6.76 -6.85 -15.21
CA ILE A 160 -6.73 -6.92 -13.75
C ILE A 160 -8.12 -7.21 -13.20
N LYS A 161 -9.15 -6.48 -13.63
CA LYS A 161 -10.54 -6.73 -13.18
C LYS A 161 -10.94 -8.19 -13.40
N ASN A 162 -10.70 -8.73 -14.60
CA ASN A 162 -11.03 -10.12 -14.91
C ASN A 162 -10.23 -11.10 -14.04
N CYS A 163 -8.94 -10.84 -13.82
CA CYS A 163 -8.09 -11.68 -12.95
C CYS A 163 -8.61 -11.67 -11.49
N LEU A 164 -8.87 -10.49 -10.95
CA LEU A 164 -9.33 -10.33 -9.57
C LEU A 164 -10.73 -10.91 -9.36
N ASP A 165 -11.66 -10.77 -10.33
CA ASP A 165 -12.97 -11.43 -10.28
C ASP A 165 -12.87 -12.95 -10.18
N VAL A 166 -11.91 -13.53 -10.89
CA VAL A 166 -11.62 -14.97 -10.81
C VAL A 166 -11.04 -15.32 -9.45
N CYS A 167 -10.09 -14.55 -8.92
CA CYS A 167 -9.54 -14.79 -7.59
C CYS A 167 -10.59 -14.66 -6.48
N VAL A 168 -11.44 -13.62 -6.53
CA VAL A 168 -12.54 -13.42 -5.56
C VAL A 168 -13.48 -14.62 -5.55
N SER A 169 -13.96 -15.02 -6.73
CA SER A 169 -14.90 -16.14 -6.84
C SER A 169 -14.26 -17.49 -6.49
N ARG A 170 -13.01 -17.73 -6.88
CA ARG A 170 -12.34 -19.01 -6.68
C ARG A 170 -11.84 -19.22 -5.25
N TYR A 171 -11.33 -18.17 -4.62
CA TYR A 171 -10.72 -18.24 -3.30
C TYR A 171 -11.61 -17.66 -2.19
N SER A 172 -12.89 -17.43 -2.50
CA SER A 172 -13.89 -16.93 -1.54
C SER A 172 -13.47 -15.65 -0.81
N SER A 173 -12.79 -14.73 -1.50
CA SER A 173 -12.38 -13.46 -0.91
C SER A 173 -13.62 -12.60 -0.58
N PRO A 174 -13.64 -11.91 0.58
CA PRO A 174 -14.74 -11.00 0.93
C PRO A 174 -14.74 -9.70 0.13
N VAL A 175 -13.72 -9.46 -0.72
CA VAL A 175 -13.60 -8.21 -1.50
C VAL A 175 -14.77 -8.06 -2.45
N GLN A 176 -15.44 -6.92 -2.37
CA GLN A 176 -16.56 -6.52 -3.22
C GLN A 176 -16.22 -5.33 -4.12
N ASP A 177 -15.24 -4.53 -3.72
CA ASP A 177 -14.83 -3.32 -4.43
C ASP A 177 -13.30 -3.21 -4.48
N ILE A 178 -12.77 -2.71 -5.59
CA ILE A 178 -11.34 -2.59 -5.84
C ILE A 178 -11.03 -1.17 -6.29
N GLN A 179 -10.23 -0.47 -5.50
CA GLN A 179 -9.74 0.86 -5.81
C GLN A 179 -8.23 0.82 -6.04
N ILE A 180 -7.79 1.32 -7.20
CA ILE A 180 -6.36 1.49 -7.50
C ILE A 180 -6.03 2.96 -7.29
N VAL A 181 -5.21 3.25 -6.29
CA VAL A 181 -4.76 4.58 -5.89
C VAL A 181 -3.31 4.75 -6.32
N ILE A 182 -3.06 5.69 -7.23
CA ILE A 182 -1.72 6.01 -7.68
C ILE A 182 -1.39 7.44 -7.30
N ASN A 183 -0.26 7.63 -6.62
CA ASN A 183 0.23 8.94 -6.22
C ASN A 183 1.52 9.28 -6.99
N PRO A 184 1.58 10.42 -7.71
CA PRO A 184 2.72 10.77 -8.54
C PRO A 184 3.95 11.20 -7.73
N ILE A 185 3.80 11.57 -6.45
CA ILE A 185 4.90 11.88 -5.54
C ILE A 185 5.45 10.61 -4.86
N LYS A 186 4.60 9.65 -4.48
CA LYS A 186 5.01 8.40 -3.83
C LYS A 186 6.10 7.67 -4.64
N CYS A 187 7.08 7.12 -3.93
CA CYS A 187 8.16 6.32 -4.51
C CYS A 187 7.61 5.21 -5.42
N VAL A 188 8.18 5.07 -6.62
CA VAL A 188 7.74 4.06 -7.62
C VAL A 188 7.98 2.61 -7.18
N TYR A 189 8.80 2.39 -6.15
CA TYR A 189 9.10 1.08 -5.57
C TYR A 189 8.33 0.81 -4.28
N SER A 190 7.47 1.74 -3.86
CA SER A 190 6.58 1.56 -2.72
C SER A 190 5.18 1.25 -3.24
N ALA A 191 4.69 0.08 -2.85
CA ALA A 191 3.32 -0.35 -3.01
C ALA A 191 2.85 -0.89 -1.65
N ASP A 192 1.59 -0.62 -1.34
CA ASP A 192 0.93 -1.08 -0.12
C ASP A 192 -0.53 -1.38 -0.48
N PHE A 193 -1.23 -2.16 0.35
CA PHE A 193 -2.68 -2.28 0.27
C PHE A 193 -3.35 -2.03 1.61
N HIS A 194 -4.62 -1.63 1.53
CA HIS A 194 -5.48 -1.36 2.67
C HIS A 194 -6.83 -2.03 2.46
N MET A 195 -7.35 -2.65 3.52
CA MET A 195 -8.71 -3.16 3.56
C MET A 195 -9.60 -2.16 4.31
N TYR A 196 -10.64 -1.65 3.64
CA TYR A 196 -11.63 -0.77 4.26
C TYR A 196 -13.03 -1.36 4.06
N GLY A 197 -13.52 -2.07 5.09
CA GLY A 197 -14.67 -2.95 4.93
C GLY A 197 -14.37 -4.05 3.90
N ASN A 198 -15.23 -4.18 2.88
CA ASN A 198 -15.03 -5.13 1.78
C ASN A 198 -14.33 -4.49 0.55
N ARG A 199 -13.74 -3.30 0.71
CA ARG A 199 -12.98 -2.64 -0.35
C ARG A 199 -11.50 -2.93 -0.20
N PHE A 200 -10.90 -3.47 -1.26
CA PHE A 200 -9.46 -3.56 -1.44
C PHE A 200 -8.95 -2.25 -2.05
N VAL A 201 -8.01 -1.58 -1.40
CA VAL A 201 -7.37 -0.36 -1.89
C VAL A 201 -5.89 -0.63 -2.11
N PHE A 202 -5.45 -0.63 -3.36
CA PHE A 202 -4.03 -0.68 -3.70
C PHE A 202 -3.47 0.74 -3.78
N CYS A 203 -2.35 1.02 -3.12
CA CYS A 203 -1.69 2.31 -3.10
C CYS A 203 -0.25 2.19 -3.63
N SER A 204 0.11 2.92 -4.70
CA SER A 204 1.49 2.91 -5.19
C SER A 204 1.92 4.23 -5.83
N GLY A 205 3.24 4.43 -5.94
CA GLY A 205 3.80 5.49 -6.77
C GLY A 205 3.49 5.30 -8.25
N ILE A 206 3.46 4.07 -8.74
CA ILE A 206 3.29 3.80 -10.17
C ILE A 206 2.33 2.64 -10.40
N PHE A 207 1.55 2.73 -11.47
CA PHE A 207 0.69 1.63 -11.88
C PHE A 207 1.52 0.49 -12.45
N ARG A 208 1.44 -0.68 -11.82
CA ARG A 208 2.03 -1.94 -12.24
C ARG A 208 0.99 -3.06 -12.06
N PRO A 209 0.51 -3.69 -13.13
CA PRO A 209 -0.49 -4.75 -13.03
C PRO A 209 -0.05 -5.89 -12.10
N GLU A 210 1.21 -6.28 -12.19
CA GLU A 210 1.81 -7.31 -11.34
C GLU A 210 1.72 -6.95 -9.85
N SER A 211 2.01 -5.70 -9.48
CA SER A 211 1.94 -5.24 -8.09
C SER A 211 0.50 -5.23 -7.58
N VAL A 212 -0.47 -4.79 -8.38
CA VAL A 212 -1.88 -4.79 -7.97
C VAL A 212 -2.36 -6.22 -7.65
N ILE A 213 -2.02 -7.17 -8.51
CA ILE A 213 -2.39 -8.58 -8.33
C ILE A 213 -1.64 -9.17 -7.13
N HIS A 214 -0.35 -8.89 -6.99
CA HIS A 214 0.49 -9.36 -5.88
C HIS A 214 -0.08 -8.93 -4.52
N GLU A 215 -0.34 -7.64 -4.33
CA GLU A 215 -0.89 -7.13 -3.08
C GLU A 215 -2.29 -7.69 -2.79
N PHE A 216 -3.12 -7.87 -3.82
CA PHE A 216 -4.42 -8.53 -3.65
C PHE A 216 -4.27 -9.98 -3.19
N LEU A 217 -3.27 -10.68 -3.72
CA LEU A 217 -3.04 -12.08 -3.38
C LEU A 217 -2.51 -12.26 -1.95
N HIS A 218 -1.83 -11.28 -1.35
CA HIS A 218 -1.55 -11.32 0.10
C HIS A 218 -2.83 -11.48 0.92
N HIS A 219 -3.87 -10.69 0.61
CA HIS A 219 -5.17 -10.80 1.29
C HIS A 219 -5.81 -12.19 1.14
N VAL A 220 -5.60 -12.85 0.01
CA VAL A 220 -6.14 -14.19 -0.27
C VAL A 220 -5.29 -15.30 0.38
N VAL A 221 -3.97 -15.19 0.30
CA VAL A 221 -3.02 -16.22 0.74
C VAL A 221 -2.88 -16.23 2.26
N HIS A 222 -2.88 -15.06 2.92
CA HIS A 222 -2.60 -14.94 4.34
C HIS A 222 -3.47 -15.87 5.23
N PRO A 223 -4.82 -15.92 5.11
CA PRO A 223 -5.62 -16.84 5.91
C PRO A 223 -5.28 -18.32 5.70
N ALA A 224 -4.99 -18.71 4.45
CA ALA A 224 -4.63 -20.08 4.11
C ALA A 224 -3.20 -20.44 4.57
N ALA A 225 -2.27 -19.48 4.54
CA ALA A 225 -0.92 -19.65 5.07
C ALA A 225 -0.95 -19.84 6.60
N VAL A 226 -1.77 -19.07 7.32
CA VAL A 226 -1.99 -19.22 8.76
C VAL A 226 -2.56 -20.61 9.10
N GLU A 227 -3.48 -21.15 8.29
CA GLU A 227 -4.02 -22.50 8.49
C GLU A 227 -2.96 -23.60 8.40
N ILE A 228 -1.91 -23.40 7.60
CA ILE A 228 -0.82 -24.37 7.41
C ILE A 228 0.48 -23.98 8.13
N ALA A 229 0.43 -23.01 9.06
CA ALA A 229 1.62 -22.45 9.68
C ALA A 229 2.52 -23.51 10.36
N ASP A 230 1.93 -24.52 11.00
CA ASP A 230 2.67 -25.63 11.62
C ASP A 230 3.51 -26.42 10.59
N ILE A 231 2.99 -26.59 9.37
CA ILE A 231 3.68 -27.32 8.29
C ILE A 231 4.85 -26.47 7.77
N VAL A 232 4.60 -25.19 7.50
CA VAL A 232 5.59 -24.23 7.02
C VAL A 232 6.75 -24.10 8.00
N THR A 233 6.44 -23.91 9.29
CA THR A 233 7.44 -23.68 10.33
C THR A 233 8.25 -24.93 10.64
N ALA A 234 7.65 -26.13 10.53
CA ALA A 234 8.36 -27.40 10.68
C ALA A 234 9.36 -27.68 9.55
N ALA A 235 9.05 -27.29 8.31
CA ALA A 235 9.91 -27.56 7.15
C ALA A 235 11.22 -26.77 7.17
N SER A 236 11.24 -25.57 7.79
CA SER A 236 12.44 -24.72 7.93
C SER A 236 13.17 -24.47 6.60
N LEU A 237 12.41 -24.24 5.52
CA LEU A 237 12.97 -23.99 4.19
C LEU A 237 13.52 -22.58 4.01
N ILE A 238 14.50 -22.47 3.12
CA ILE A 238 14.93 -21.20 2.53
C ILE A 238 14.37 -21.15 1.11
N TYR A 239 13.45 -20.22 0.88
CA TYR A 239 12.79 -20.01 -0.41
C TYR A 239 13.67 -19.20 -1.36
N PRO A 240 13.77 -19.59 -2.65
CA PRO A 240 14.54 -18.85 -3.64
C PRO A 240 13.94 -17.47 -3.89
N ASP A 241 14.80 -16.51 -4.20
CA ASP A 241 14.47 -15.11 -4.49
C ASP A 241 13.81 -14.33 -3.33
N ILE A 242 13.80 -14.89 -2.11
CA ILE A 242 13.35 -14.19 -0.90
C ILE A 242 14.55 -13.65 -0.12
N ASP A 243 14.58 -12.33 0.09
CA ASP A 243 15.64 -11.66 0.83
C ASP A 243 15.60 -12.01 2.32
N GLU A 244 16.75 -11.99 2.99
CA GLU A 244 16.89 -12.27 4.43
C GLU A 244 15.99 -11.38 5.31
N SER A 245 15.65 -10.18 4.84
CA SER A 245 14.75 -9.25 5.53
C SER A 245 13.35 -9.82 5.78
N TYR A 246 12.87 -10.73 4.93
CA TYR A 246 11.56 -11.37 5.10
C TYR A 246 11.55 -12.43 6.20
N TYR A 247 12.70 -13.00 6.53
CA TYR A 247 12.85 -13.98 7.61
C TYR A 247 12.90 -13.31 8.99
N LEU A 248 12.96 -11.97 9.07
CA LEU A 248 12.99 -11.20 10.32
C LEU A 248 14.06 -11.75 11.30
N SER A 249 13.63 -12.31 12.43
CA SER A 249 14.47 -12.94 13.47
C SER A 249 14.74 -14.44 13.26
N ASP A 250 14.35 -15.00 12.11
CA ASP A 250 14.31 -16.44 11.79
C ASP A 250 13.48 -17.28 12.79
N ASP A 251 12.50 -16.65 13.45
CA ASP A 251 11.51 -17.34 14.27
C ASP A 251 10.33 -17.83 13.43
N SER A 252 9.34 -18.44 14.08
CA SER A 252 8.15 -18.96 13.40
C SER A 252 7.39 -17.90 12.62
N VAL A 253 7.38 -16.65 13.10
CA VAL A 253 6.69 -15.52 12.45
C VAL A 253 7.47 -15.10 11.21
N GLY A 254 8.78 -14.95 11.33
CA GLY A 254 9.66 -14.64 10.21
C GLY A 254 9.61 -15.69 9.09
N ARG A 255 9.59 -16.97 9.45
CA ARG A 255 9.47 -18.08 8.48
C ARG A 255 8.13 -18.10 7.76
N LEU A 256 7.04 -17.86 8.49
CA LEU A 256 5.71 -17.76 7.88
C LEU A 256 5.62 -16.56 6.94
N ASN A 257 6.22 -15.42 7.32
CA ASN A 257 6.28 -14.22 6.49
C ASN A 257 7.06 -14.45 5.18
N ALA A 258 8.22 -15.10 5.26
CA ALA A 258 9.01 -15.46 4.08
C ALA A 258 8.27 -16.45 3.15
N PHE A 259 7.58 -17.44 3.72
CA PHE A 259 6.75 -18.35 2.94
C PHE A 259 5.57 -17.65 2.26
N GLU A 260 4.88 -16.76 2.97
CA GLU A 260 3.75 -16.02 2.41
C GLU A 260 4.19 -15.20 1.19
N GLU A 261 5.27 -14.42 1.32
CA GLU A 261 5.85 -13.67 0.20
C GLU A 261 6.20 -14.59 -0.98
N TYR A 262 6.87 -15.72 -0.72
CA TYR A 262 7.19 -16.70 -1.74
C TYR A 262 5.94 -17.23 -2.46
N ALA A 263 4.95 -17.68 -1.70
CA ALA A 263 3.71 -18.23 -2.23
C ALA A 263 2.94 -17.19 -3.05
N VAL A 264 2.87 -15.94 -2.58
CA VAL A 264 2.23 -14.84 -3.31
C VAL A 264 2.96 -14.55 -4.62
N ARG A 265 4.30 -14.54 -4.66
CA ARG A 265 5.07 -14.36 -5.91
C ARG A 265 4.81 -15.47 -6.93
N ARG A 266 4.80 -16.73 -6.47
CA ARG A 266 4.48 -17.90 -7.30
C ARG A 266 3.06 -17.79 -7.85
N LEU A 267 2.10 -17.53 -6.98
CA LEU A 267 0.69 -17.42 -7.37
C LEU A 267 0.44 -16.22 -8.29
N THR A 268 1.09 -15.08 -8.07
CA THR A 268 1.03 -13.90 -8.95
C THR A 268 1.44 -14.28 -10.36
N THR A 269 2.57 -14.99 -10.50
CA THR A 269 3.07 -15.47 -11.80
C THR A 269 2.07 -16.40 -12.47
N ASP A 270 1.50 -17.34 -11.70
CA ASP A 270 0.53 -18.30 -12.22
C ASP A 270 -0.76 -17.61 -12.70
N VAL A 271 -1.38 -16.76 -11.88
CA VAL A 271 -2.66 -16.11 -12.22
C VAL A 271 -2.51 -15.11 -13.37
N MET A 272 -1.37 -14.41 -13.47
CA MET A 272 -1.07 -13.55 -14.62
C MET A 272 -0.96 -14.35 -15.94
N ASN A 273 -0.60 -15.63 -15.85
CA ASN A 273 -0.58 -16.56 -16.98
C ASN A 273 -1.91 -17.32 -17.15
N ASN A 274 -3.00 -16.85 -16.53
CA ASN A 274 -4.31 -17.48 -16.48
C ASN A 274 -4.33 -18.89 -15.87
N LYS A 275 -3.34 -19.22 -15.04
CA LYS A 275 -3.27 -20.47 -14.28
C LYS A 275 -3.71 -20.20 -12.85
N PHE A 276 -4.87 -20.73 -12.50
CA PHE A 276 -5.43 -20.55 -11.17
C PHE A 276 -5.56 -21.91 -10.51
N PRO A 277 -4.80 -22.18 -9.44
CA PRO A 277 -4.97 -23.39 -8.63
C PRO A 277 -6.43 -23.59 -8.21
N LYS A 278 -6.91 -24.84 -8.27
CA LYS A 278 -8.30 -25.15 -7.88
C LYS A 278 -8.51 -25.00 -6.37
N GLU A 279 -7.56 -25.52 -5.59
CA GLU A 279 -7.58 -25.54 -4.13
C GLU A 279 -6.35 -24.80 -3.59
N LEU A 280 -6.55 -23.67 -2.92
CA LEU A 280 -5.47 -22.80 -2.46
C LEU A 280 -4.59 -23.51 -1.42
N ILE A 281 -5.18 -24.16 -0.42
CA ILE A 281 -4.44 -24.85 0.64
C ILE A 281 -3.58 -25.99 0.07
N SER A 282 -4.10 -26.76 -0.89
CA SER A 282 -3.33 -27.82 -1.55
C SER A 282 -2.15 -27.24 -2.33
N TYR A 283 -2.36 -26.15 -3.06
CA TYR A 283 -1.28 -25.44 -3.74
C TYR A 283 -0.21 -24.94 -2.78
N LEU A 284 -0.60 -24.32 -1.66
CA LEU A 284 0.35 -23.84 -0.66
C LEU A 284 1.16 -24.99 -0.03
N LYS A 285 0.55 -26.15 0.22
CA LYS A 285 1.24 -27.33 0.74
C LYS A 285 2.25 -27.94 -0.24
N GLU A 286 2.08 -27.74 -1.56
CA GLU A 286 3.06 -28.16 -2.57
C GLU A 286 4.27 -27.24 -2.64
N LEU A 287 4.20 -26.04 -2.04
CA LEU A 287 5.29 -25.06 -1.99
C LEU A 287 6.16 -25.18 -0.73
N VAL A 288 5.74 -25.99 0.26
CA VAL A 288 6.51 -26.35 1.46
C VAL A 288 7.31 -27.62 1.22
#